data_AF-A3TYN3-F1
#
_entry.id   AF-A3TYN3-F1
#
_cell.length_a   1.000
_cell.length_b   1.000
_cell.length_c   1.000
_cell.angle_alpha   90.00
_cell.angle_beta   90.00
_cell.angle_gamma   90.00
#
_symmetry.space_group_name_H-M   'P 1'
#
loop_
_entity.id
_entity.type
_entity.pdbx_description
1 polymer ?
#
loop_
_entity_poly.entity_id
_entity_poly.type
_entity_poly.pdbx_seq_one_letter_code
_entity_poly.pdbx_strand_id
1 'polypeptide(L)'
;MTRPWRLTRQAEESLTEIALWTYETFGPAQAEAYEAELLDCCERIAAGEAVTQGCDVLVPGAEGLRFARAGGHHVVFVEREGAVVVVDVVHQRMDLARRVRELGH
;
A
#
# COMPACT_ATOMS: atom_id res chain seq x y z
N MET A 1 -4.27 2.75 -20.31
CA MET A 1 -4.47 4.11 -19.77
C MET A 1 -4.35 4.03 -18.27
N THR A 2 -3.53 4.87 -17.66
CA THR A 2 -3.35 4.91 -16.21
C THR A 2 -4.61 5.45 -15.54
N ARG A 3 -5.08 4.74 -14.51
CA ARG A 3 -6.24 5.15 -13.70
C ARG A 3 -5.82 6.23 -12.70
N PRO A 4 -6.72 7.12 -12.26
CA PRO A 4 -6.42 7.93 -11.09
C PRO A 4 -6.26 7.03 -9.86
N TRP A 5 -5.38 7.43 -8.95
CA TRP A 5 -5.26 6.80 -7.64
C TRP A 5 -5.31 7.85 -6.53
N ARG A 6 -5.76 7.43 -5.36
CA ARG A 6 -5.85 8.26 -4.16
C ARG A 6 -5.55 7.45 -2.90
N LEU A 7 -5.14 8.15 -1.84
CA LEU A 7 -4.94 7.58 -0.52
C LEU A 7 -6.22 7.73 0.32
N THR A 8 -6.49 6.74 1.17
CA THR A 8 -7.34 6.97 2.35
C THR A 8 -6.53 7.72 3.42
N ARG A 9 -7.23 8.30 4.39
CA ARG A 9 -6.59 8.87 5.58
C ARG A 9 -5.69 7.86 6.31
N GLN A 10 -6.12 6.59 6.39
CA GLN A 10 -5.32 5.51 7.00
C GLN A 10 -4.01 5.30 6.24
N ALA A 11 -4.05 5.28 4.91
CA ALA A 11 -2.85 5.15 4.10
C ALA A 11 -1.91 6.36 4.26
N GLU A 12 -2.45 7.58 4.36
CA GLU A 12 -1.66 8.79 4.64
C GLU A 12 -0.97 8.73 6.01
N GLU A 13 -1.68 8.28 7.04
CA GLU A 13 -1.13 8.10 8.40
C GLU A 13 -0.01 7.05 8.38
N SER A 14 -0.25 5.87 7.80
CA SER A 14 0.78 4.83 7.65
C SER A 14 2.01 5.30 6.87
N LEU A 15 1.82 6.01 5.75
CA LEU A 15 2.92 6.57 4.96
C LEU A 15 3.73 7.59 5.75
N THR A 16 3.06 8.45 6.52
CA THR A 16 3.73 9.44 7.38
C THR A 16 4.59 8.76 8.45
N GLU A 17 4.06 7.73 9.12
CA GLU A 17 4.82 6.95 10.11
C GLU A 17 6.05 6.27 9.49
N ILE A 18 5.88 5.68 8.30
CA ILE A 18 6.98 5.02 7.58
C ILE A 18 8.04 6.03 7.15
N ALA A 19 7.64 7.18 6.63
CA ALA A 19 8.56 8.23 6.21
C ALA A 19 9.36 8.78 7.40
N LEU A 20 8.69 9.07 8.53
CA LEU A 20 9.33 9.55 9.75
C LEU A 20 10.35 8.53 10.28
N TRP A 21 9.95 7.27 10.43
CA TRP A 21 10.84 6.23 10.93
C TRP A 21 12.03 5.99 10.00
N THR A 22 11.80 6.01 8.68
CA THR A 22 12.86 5.84 7.68
C THR A 22 13.86 6.99 7.74
N TYR A 23 13.37 8.23 7.86
CA TYR A 23 14.19 9.42 8.03
C TYR A 23 15.03 9.35 9.32
N GLU A 24 14.39 9.03 10.46
CA GLU A 24 15.07 8.95 11.75
C GLU A 24 16.10 7.82 11.81
N THR A 25 15.84 6.70 11.14
CA THR A 25 16.70 5.50 11.21
C THR A 25 17.83 5.53 10.19
N PHE A 26 17.58 6.03 8.98
CA PHE A 26 18.51 5.92 7.84
C PHE A 26 18.91 7.26 7.21
N GLY A 27 18.26 8.35 7.61
CA GLY A 27 18.52 9.69 7.10
C GLY A 27 17.73 10.07 5.84
N PRO A 28 17.84 11.34 5.40
CA PRO A 28 17.00 11.94 4.36
C PRO A 28 17.09 11.24 3.01
N ALA A 29 18.31 10.90 2.55
CA ALA A 29 18.49 10.30 1.24
C ALA A 29 17.78 8.94 1.12
N GLN A 30 17.75 8.16 2.20
CA GLN A 30 17.05 6.89 2.22
C GLN A 30 15.53 7.09 2.29
N ALA A 31 15.06 8.11 3.03
CA ALA A 31 13.64 8.45 3.10
C ALA A 31 13.08 8.86 1.73
N GLU A 32 13.79 9.72 0.99
CA GLU A 32 13.41 10.15 -0.36
C GLU A 32 13.36 8.97 -1.35
N ALA A 33 14.39 8.12 -1.36
CA ALA A 33 14.42 6.94 -2.23
C ALA A 33 13.29 5.97 -1.90
N TYR A 34 12.97 5.83 -0.61
CA TYR A 34 11.93 4.94 -0.13
C TYR A 34 10.52 5.45 -0.46
N GLU A 35 10.29 6.77 -0.35
CA GLU A 35 9.06 7.41 -0.80
C GLU A 35 8.84 7.22 -2.32
N ALA A 36 9.88 7.43 -3.12
CA ALA A 36 9.82 7.23 -4.56
C ALA A 36 9.46 5.79 -4.95
N GLU A 37 9.97 4.78 -4.24
CA GLU A 37 9.63 3.37 -4.46
C GLU A 37 8.14 3.08 -4.18
N LEU A 38 7.58 3.67 -3.11
CA LEU A 38 6.16 3.52 -2.78
C LEU A 38 5.24 4.21 -3.79
N LEU A 39 5.62 5.40 -4.26
CA LEU A 39 4.88 6.13 -5.28
C LEU A 39 4.89 5.40 -6.62
N ASP A 40 6.06 4.90 -7.07
CA ASP A 40 6.16 4.07 -8.28
C ASP A 40 5.26 2.83 -8.19
N CYS A 41 5.21 2.18 -7.02
CA CYS A 41 4.29 1.06 -6.81
C CYS A 41 2.82 1.47 -7.02
N CYS A 42 2.39 2.60 -6.45
CA CYS A 42 1.03 3.11 -6.60
C CYS A 42 0.71 3.44 -8.07
N GLU A 43 1.63 4.06 -8.79
CA GLU A 43 1.50 4.36 -10.22
C GLU A 43 1.40 3.08 -11.06
N ARG A 44 2.23 2.07 -10.79
CA ARG A 44 2.18 0.78 -11.48
C ARG A 44 0.90 0.01 -11.19
N ILE A 45 0.38 0.07 -9.95
CA ILE A 45 -0.95 -0.47 -9.63
C ILE A 45 -2.00 0.26 -10.48
N ALA A 46 -1.96 1.59 -10.53
CA ALA A 46 -2.91 2.40 -11.28
C ALA A 46 -2.85 2.16 -12.79
N ALA A 47 -1.67 1.86 -13.33
CA ALA A 47 -1.43 1.47 -14.72
C ALA A 47 -1.83 0.02 -15.03
N GLY A 48 -2.01 -0.83 -14.01
CA GLY A 48 -2.28 -2.26 -14.18
C GLY A 48 -1.03 -3.09 -14.47
N GLU A 49 0.15 -2.56 -14.14
CA GLU A 49 1.46 -3.14 -14.42
C GLU A 49 2.11 -3.78 -13.18
N ALA A 50 1.54 -3.55 -11.99
CA ALA A 50 1.97 -4.18 -10.76
C ALA A 50 1.50 -5.64 -10.68
N VAL A 51 2.37 -6.51 -10.13
CA VAL A 51 1.96 -7.86 -9.70
C VAL A 51 1.18 -7.71 -8.41
N THR A 52 -0.07 -8.16 -8.40
CA THR A 52 -1.00 -7.97 -7.28
C THR A 52 -1.67 -9.27 -6.89
N GLN A 53 -1.94 -9.44 -5.60
CA GLN A 53 -2.64 -10.61 -5.06
C GLN A 53 -3.89 -10.17 -4.30
N GLY A 54 -4.96 -10.97 -4.35
CA GLY A 54 -6.17 -10.74 -3.57
C GLY A 54 -5.91 -10.95 -2.08
N CYS A 55 -6.55 -10.15 -1.22
CA CYS A 55 -6.47 -10.30 0.23
C CYS A 55 -7.31 -11.49 0.75
N ASP A 56 -8.26 -11.99 -0.06
CA ASP A 56 -9.11 -13.15 0.22
C ASP A 56 -8.31 -14.44 0.47
N VAL A 57 -7.11 -14.54 -0.10
CA VAL A 57 -6.19 -15.66 0.15
C VAL A 57 -5.59 -15.64 1.56
N LEU A 58 -5.63 -14.49 2.24
CA LEU A 58 -5.15 -14.30 3.61
C LEU A 58 -6.30 -14.26 4.60
N VAL A 59 -7.42 -13.65 4.20
CA VAL A 59 -8.58 -13.37 5.04
C VAL A 59 -9.85 -13.65 4.24
N PRO A 60 -10.57 -14.75 4.53
CA PRO A 60 -11.89 -14.99 3.93
C PRO A 60 -12.82 -13.80 4.18
N GLY A 61 -13.56 -13.34 3.15
CA GLY A 61 -14.42 -12.17 3.25
C GLY A 61 -13.75 -10.83 2.91
N ALA A 62 -12.48 -10.83 2.47
CA ALA A 62 -11.75 -9.64 2.03
C ALA A 62 -11.84 -9.44 0.50
N GLU A 63 -12.94 -9.85 -0.14
CA GLU A 63 -13.10 -9.76 -1.58
C GLU A 63 -12.99 -8.31 -2.08
N GLY A 64 -12.22 -8.13 -3.14
CA GLY A 64 -12.01 -6.81 -3.76
C GLY A 64 -10.90 -5.98 -3.12
N LEU A 65 -10.35 -6.39 -1.98
CA LEU A 65 -9.04 -5.92 -1.51
C LEU A 65 -7.91 -6.70 -2.17
N ARG A 66 -6.87 -5.97 -2.52
CA ARG A 66 -5.68 -6.49 -3.16
C ARG A 66 -4.45 -5.89 -2.49
N PHE A 67 -3.31 -6.54 -2.65
CA PHE A 67 -2.05 -5.98 -2.24
C PHE A 67 -0.96 -6.17 -3.29
N ALA A 68 -0.01 -5.23 -3.31
CA ALA A 68 1.24 -5.32 -4.06
C ALA A 68 2.42 -5.14 -3.11
N ARG A 69 3.59 -5.65 -3.48
CA ARG A 69 4.82 -5.48 -2.70
C ARG A 69 5.61 -4.27 -3.24
N ALA A 70 6.07 -3.42 -2.33
CA ALA A 70 6.99 -2.31 -2.58
C ALA A 70 8.09 -2.38 -1.52
N GLY A 71 9.31 -2.73 -1.92
CA GLY A 71 10.43 -2.95 -1.02
C GLY A 71 10.08 -3.84 0.18
N GLY A 72 10.09 -3.21 1.36
CA GLY A 72 9.78 -3.83 2.65
C GLY A 72 8.33 -3.75 3.09
N HIS A 73 7.40 -3.35 2.23
CA HIS A 73 6.00 -3.09 2.58
C HIS A 73 5.01 -3.70 1.58
N HIS A 74 3.77 -3.81 2.03
CA HIS A 74 2.62 -4.20 1.23
C HIS A 74 1.70 -3.00 1.07
N VAL A 75 1.45 -2.58 -0.16
CA VAL A 75 0.46 -1.55 -0.50
C VAL A 75 -0.88 -2.26 -0.66
N VAL A 76 -1.82 -2.00 0.25
CA VAL A 76 -3.17 -2.57 0.25
C VAL A 76 -4.11 -1.59 -0.43
N PHE A 77 -4.89 -2.06 -1.41
CA PHE A 77 -5.74 -1.20 -2.23
C PHE A 77 -7.03 -1.91 -2.68
N VAL A 78 -8.00 -1.10 -3.09
CA VAL A 78 -9.20 -1.54 -3.81
C VAL A 78 -9.31 -0.81 -5.14
N GLU A 79 -9.94 -1.46 -6.12
CA GLU A 79 -10.34 -0.82 -7.36
C GLU A 79 -11.83 -0.51 -7.30
N ARG A 80 -12.21 0.77 -7.46
CA ARG A 80 -13.59 1.26 -7.35
C ARG A 80 -13.80 2.41 -8.34
N GLU A 81 -14.91 2.38 -9.09
CA GLU A 81 -15.33 3.47 -9.98
C GLU A 81 -14.24 3.92 -10.99
N GLY A 82 -13.42 2.99 -11.46
CA GLY A 82 -12.32 3.28 -12.39
C GLY A 82 -11.08 3.92 -11.75
N ALA A 83 -11.04 4.03 -10.42
CA ALA A 83 -9.90 4.53 -9.65
C ALA A 83 -9.29 3.43 -8.76
N VAL A 84 -8.02 3.62 -8.41
CA VAL A 84 -7.34 2.85 -7.36
C VAL A 84 -7.40 3.63 -6.05
N VAL A 85 -7.88 2.99 -4.99
CA VAL A 85 -7.91 3.58 -3.65
C VAL A 85 -6.95 2.78 -2.78
N VAL A 86 -5.82 3.39 -2.42
CA VAL A 86 -4.87 2.80 -1.48
C VAL A 86 -5.45 2.94 -0.08
N VAL A 87 -5.68 1.80 0.58
CA VAL A 87 -6.37 1.71 1.85
C VAL A 87 -5.39 1.72 3.02
N ASP A 88 -4.24 1.08 2.88
CA ASP A 88 -3.20 1.02 3.91
C ASP A 88 -1.83 0.67 3.30
N VAL A 89 -0.74 0.96 4.01
CA VAL A 89 0.62 0.51 3.67
C VAL A 89 1.21 -0.20 4.89
N VAL A 90 1.46 -1.50 4.74
CA VAL A 90 1.78 -2.38 5.86
C VAL A 90 3.22 -2.88 5.76
N HIS A 91 4.04 -2.65 6.78
CA HIS A 91 5.41 -3.15 6.83
C HIS A 91 5.42 -4.69 6.79
N GLN A 92 6.34 -5.31 6.03
CA GLN A 92 6.43 -6.77 5.86
C GLN A 92 6.70 -7.57 7.14
N ARG A 93 7.05 -6.88 8.23
CA ARG A 93 7.29 -7.47 9.56
C ARG A 93 6.02 -7.50 10.41
N MET A 94 4.97 -6.80 9.97
CA MET A 94 3.66 -6.83 10.59
C MET A 94 2.84 -8.00 10.01
N ASP A 95 1.87 -8.47 10.79
CA ASP A 95 0.90 -9.45 10.33
C ASP A 95 -0.09 -8.79 9.35
N LEU A 96 0.15 -8.99 8.05
CA LEU A 96 -0.70 -8.45 6.99
C LEU A 96 -2.14 -8.97 7.09
N ALA A 97 -2.35 -10.24 7.43
CA ALA A 97 -3.69 -10.82 7.54
C ALA A 97 -4.46 -10.17 8.69
N ARG A 98 -3.79 -9.86 9.80
CA ARG A 98 -4.38 -9.09 10.90
C ARG A 98 -4.73 -7.68 10.47
N ARG A 99 -3.82 -6.97 9.80
CA ARG A 99 -4.07 -5.60 9.34
C ARG A 99 -5.25 -5.55 8.37
N VAL A 100 -5.31 -6.47 7.41
CA VAL A 100 -6.45 -6.58 6.49
C VAL A 100 -7.77 -6.74 7.26
N ARG A 101 -7.86 -7.65 8.25
CA ARG A 101 -9.06 -7.81 9.07
C ARG A 101 -9.51 -6.53 9.78
N GLU A 102 -8.57 -5.67 10.17
CA GLU A 102 -8.84 -4.41 10.87
C GLU A 102 -9.36 -3.31 9.93
N LEU A 103 -9.22 -3.46 8.61
CA LEU A 103 -9.64 -2.44 7.62
C LEU A 103 -11.15 -2.36 7.40
N GLY A 104 -11.96 -3.25 7.99
CA GLY A 104 -13.43 -3.21 7.91
C GLY A 104 -13.95 -3.27 6.47
N HIS A 105 -14.11 -4.49 5.94
CA HIS A 105 -14.53 -4.74 4.56
C HIS A 105 -16.02 -4.47 4.34
#